data_AF-A0A3C0NVK2-F1
#
_entry.id   AF-A0A3C0NVK2-F1
#
_cell.length_a   1.000
_cell.length_b   1.000
_cell.length_c   1.000
_cell.angle_alpha   90.00
_cell.angle_beta   90.00
_cell.angle_gamma   90.00
#
_symmetry.space_group_name_H-M   'P 1'
#
loop_
_entity.id
_entity.type
_entity.pdbx_description
1 polymer ?
#
loop_
_entity_poly.entity_id
_entity_poly.type
_entity_poly.pdbx_seq_one_letter_code
_entity_poly.pdbx_strand_id
1 'polypeptide(L)'
;MSITREDILRELELLPVWKLRQAPAVADLPVEPPSQVANQTVEVAPQKIAKQWVLLCLPSLTQTEACHTLLANIIKAMQLQQTDYVLLQEVEALTQYQAQCVLMFGMQAAHACLGISETSVESLRGKAHMLAETAYWVTHHPEQMLQNPLLKRDVWQDVCAAKQSLQK
;
A
#
# COMPACT_ATOMS: atom_id res chain seq x y z
N MET A 1 -17.71 27.91 36.88
CA MET A 1 -17.05 28.10 35.58
C MET A 1 -16.73 26.72 35.05
N SER A 2 -17.42 26.29 33.99
CA SER A 2 -17.34 24.91 33.49
C SER A 2 -16.23 24.82 32.45
N ILE A 3 -15.21 23.99 32.70
CA ILE A 3 -14.11 23.77 31.75
C ILE A 3 -14.69 23.12 30.48
N THR A 4 -14.36 23.64 29.30
CA THR A 4 -14.87 23.10 28.04
C THR A 4 -14.02 21.90 27.61
N ARG A 5 -14.62 20.98 26.85
CA ARG A 5 -13.93 19.80 26.33
C ARG A 5 -12.67 20.16 25.53
N GLU A 6 -12.68 21.31 24.86
CA GLU A 6 -11.54 21.82 24.09
C GLU A 6 -10.36 22.24 24.98
N ASP A 7 -10.65 22.75 26.18
CA ASP A 7 -9.64 23.17 27.15
C ASP A 7 -8.88 21.96 27.72
N ILE A 8 -9.59 20.87 28.04
CA ILE A 8 -9.00 19.59 28.47
C ILE A 8 -8.11 18.99 27.36
N LEU A 9 -8.58 19.04 26.10
CA LEU A 9 -7.83 18.47 24.97
C LEU A 9 -6.55 19.25 24.66
N ARG A 10 -6.55 20.55 24.95
CA ARG A 10 -5.37 21.41 24.82
C ARG A 10 -4.33 21.12 25.91
N GLU A 11 -4.76 20.95 27.15
CA GLU A 11 -3.88 20.57 28.27
C GLU A 11 -3.21 19.21 28.06
N LEU A 12 -3.86 18.29 27.33
CA LEU A 12 -3.32 16.98 27.01
C LEU A 12 -2.47 16.93 25.73
N GLU A 13 -2.23 18.08 25.07
CA GLU A 13 -1.45 18.21 23.82
C GLU A 13 -1.93 17.32 22.64
N LEU A 14 -3.21 16.93 22.63
CA LEU A 14 -3.81 16.02 21.62
C LEU A 14 -4.36 16.75 20.38
N LEU A 15 -3.73 17.86 19.96
CA LEU A 15 -4.14 18.63 18.78
C LEU A 15 -3.26 18.32 17.55
N PRO A 16 -3.81 18.37 16.31
CA PRO A 16 -5.16 18.77 15.93
C PRO A 16 -6.17 17.61 15.83
N VAL A 17 -7.41 17.87 16.29
CA VAL A 17 -8.56 16.97 16.12
C VAL A 17 -9.11 17.10 14.69
N TRP A 18 -9.13 15.99 13.95
CA TRP A 18 -9.70 15.92 12.61
C TRP A 18 -11.24 16.02 12.69
N LYS A 19 -11.82 17.11 12.17
CA LYS A 19 -13.28 17.28 12.08
C LYS A 19 -13.76 16.97 10.65
N LEU A 20 -14.78 16.13 10.54
CA LEU A 20 -15.44 15.80 9.28
C LEU A 20 -16.13 17.05 8.71
N ARG A 21 -15.92 17.36 7.43
CA ARG A 21 -16.55 18.50 6.76
C ARG A 21 -18.04 18.23 6.57
N GLN A 22 -18.91 19.07 7.10
CA GLN A 22 -20.36 18.97 6.86
C GLN A 22 -20.73 19.57 5.50
N ALA A 23 -21.56 18.86 4.74
CA ALA A 23 -22.12 19.33 3.47
C ALA A 23 -23.17 20.45 3.71
N PRO A 24 -23.33 21.41 2.79
CA PRO A 24 -24.22 22.54 2.98
C PRO A 24 -25.70 22.12 3.04
N ALA A 25 -26.43 22.83 3.90
CA ALA A 25 -27.85 22.65 4.16
C ALA A 25 -28.70 22.96 2.91
N VAL A 26 -29.55 22.00 2.52
CA VAL A 26 -30.57 22.19 1.49
C VAL A 26 -31.84 22.68 2.20
N ALA A 27 -32.31 23.84 1.75
CA ALA A 27 -33.44 24.56 2.30
C ALA A 27 -34.79 23.84 2.10
N ASP A 28 -35.61 23.97 3.14
CA ASP A 28 -37.07 23.91 3.25
C ASP A 28 -37.89 23.70 1.97
N LEU A 29 -38.61 22.56 1.87
CA LEU A 29 -39.94 22.45 1.25
C LEU A 29 -40.75 21.28 1.87
N PRO A 30 -42.10 21.35 1.89
CA PRO A 30 -42.96 20.57 2.79
C PRO A 30 -43.28 19.15 2.31
N VAL A 31 -43.61 18.31 3.30
CA VAL A 31 -44.01 16.89 3.27
C VAL A 31 -45.22 16.60 2.36
N GLU A 32 -45.06 15.60 1.46
CA GLU A 32 -46.12 14.67 1.02
C GLU A 32 -45.55 13.24 0.90
N PRO A 33 -46.18 12.20 1.52
CA PRO A 33 -45.90 10.78 1.28
C PRO A 33 -46.93 10.20 0.26
N PRO A 34 -46.91 8.90 -0.12
CA PRO A 34 -45.89 7.87 -0.03
C PRO A 34 -45.57 7.25 -1.41
N SER A 35 -44.34 6.82 -1.66
CA SER A 35 -44.04 5.79 -2.67
C SER A 35 -42.70 5.16 -2.37
N GLN A 36 -42.76 4.01 -1.72
CA GLN A 36 -41.63 3.10 -1.61
C GLN A 36 -41.41 2.47 -2.98
N VAL A 37 -40.49 3.03 -3.77
CA VAL A 37 -39.83 2.29 -4.85
C VAL A 37 -38.34 2.51 -4.66
N ALA A 38 -37.72 1.48 -4.09
CA ALA A 38 -36.32 1.11 -4.17
C ALA A 38 -35.37 2.24 -4.60
N ASN A 39 -34.82 2.93 -3.61
CA ASN A 39 -33.65 3.76 -3.82
C ASN A 39 -32.56 2.85 -4.39
N GLN A 40 -32.21 3.09 -5.65
CA GLN A 40 -31.05 2.46 -6.28
C GLN A 40 -29.84 2.86 -5.44
N THR A 41 -29.39 1.95 -4.59
CA THR A 41 -28.01 1.93 -4.11
C THR A 41 -27.18 1.77 -5.37
N VAL A 42 -26.68 2.90 -5.90
CA VAL A 42 -25.54 2.88 -6.80
C VAL A 42 -24.42 2.31 -5.95
N GLU A 43 -24.22 1.00 -6.07
CA GLU A 43 -23.03 0.29 -5.64
C GLU A 43 -21.89 0.92 -6.45
N VAL A 44 -21.28 1.97 -5.88
CA VAL A 44 -20.07 2.57 -6.41
C VAL A 44 -19.01 1.49 -6.27
N ALA A 45 -18.85 0.69 -7.32
CA ALA A 45 -17.73 -0.21 -7.47
C ALA A 45 -16.46 0.63 -7.15
N PRO A 46 -15.61 0.20 -6.20
CA PRO A 46 -14.43 0.98 -5.85
C PRO A 46 -13.58 1.05 -7.12
N GLN A 47 -13.49 2.24 -7.70
CA GLN A 47 -12.64 2.48 -8.87
C GLN A 47 -11.19 2.31 -8.40
N LYS A 48 -10.64 1.11 -8.64
CA LYS A 48 -9.28 0.78 -8.23
C LYS A 48 -8.30 1.73 -8.89
N ILE A 49 -7.35 2.23 -8.12
CA ILE A 49 -6.34 3.17 -8.61
C ILE A 49 -5.36 2.38 -9.47
N ALA A 50 -5.37 2.62 -10.77
CA ALA A 50 -4.41 2.02 -11.69
C ALA A 50 -3.01 2.58 -11.42
N LYS A 51 -2.06 1.69 -11.10
CA LYS A 51 -0.63 1.99 -10.95
C LYS A 51 0.17 1.02 -11.80
N GLN A 52 1.40 1.37 -12.18
CA GLN A 52 2.25 0.41 -12.90
C GLN A 52 2.93 -0.53 -11.91
N TRP A 53 3.40 0.03 -10.80
CA TRP A 53 4.17 -0.65 -9.77
C TRP A 53 3.50 -0.54 -8.42
N VAL A 54 3.40 -1.66 -7.70
CA VAL A 54 3.10 -1.67 -6.27
C VAL A 54 4.30 -2.28 -5.56
N LEU A 55 4.86 -1.55 -4.62
CA LEU A 55 5.95 -1.97 -3.75
C LEU A 55 5.32 -2.33 -2.41
N LEU A 56 5.34 -3.60 -2.03
CA LEU A 56 4.77 -4.06 -0.77
C LEU A 56 5.90 -4.35 0.23
N CYS A 57 6.06 -3.48 1.22
CA CYS A 57 7.03 -3.63 2.29
C CYS A 57 6.31 -3.57 3.63
N LEU A 58 6.02 -4.74 4.20
CA LEU A 58 5.37 -4.85 5.50
C LEU A 58 6.25 -4.21 6.59
N PRO A 59 5.65 -3.56 7.60
CA PRO A 59 6.40 -3.02 8.73
C PRO A 59 6.96 -4.17 9.57
N SER A 60 8.23 -4.05 9.94
CA SER A 60 8.91 -4.98 10.84
C SER A 60 9.23 -4.29 12.16
N LEU A 61 9.56 -5.09 13.18
CA LEU A 61 9.70 -4.68 14.58
C LEU A 61 10.70 -3.53 14.80
N THR A 62 11.62 -3.31 13.87
CA THR A 62 12.71 -2.34 14.03
C THR A 62 12.62 -1.10 13.16
N GLN A 63 11.54 -0.91 12.38
CA GLN A 63 11.31 0.16 11.38
C GLN A 63 12.32 1.32 11.45
N THR A 64 13.49 1.12 10.82
CA THR A 64 14.62 2.03 10.94
C THR A 64 14.60 3.11 9.85
N GLU A 65 15.11 4.30 10.15
CA GLU A 65 15.36 5.35 9.14
C GLU A 65 16.28 4.87 8.01
N ALA A 66 17.20 3.95 8.33
CA ALA A 66 18.06 3.29 7.35
C ALA A 66 17.25 2.45 6.34
N CYS A 67 16.18 1.80 6.78
CA CYS A 67 15.28 1.01 5.91
C CYS A 67 14.57 1.92 4.90
N HIS A 68 13.98 3.02 5.38
CA HIS A 68 13.35 4.03 4.51
C HIS A 68 14.36 4.61 3.50
N THR A 69 15.57 4.93 3.95
CA THR A 69 16.64 5.46 3.09
C THR A 69 17.05 4.45 2.01
N LEU A 70 17.20 3.17 2.37
CA LEU A 70 17.55 2.10 1.43
C LEU A 70 16.45 1.92 0.37
N LEU A 71 15.19 1.86 0.77
CA LEU A 71 14.06 1.78 -0.16
C LEU A 71 14.01 2.98 -1.12
N ALA A 72 14.17 4.20 -0.60
CA ALA A 72 14.22 5.40 -1.42
C ALA A 72 15.35 5.34 -2.46
N ASN A 73 16.51 4.83 -2.09
CA ASN A 73 17.64 4.65 -3.01
C ASN A 73 17.35 3.59 -4.08
N ILE A 74 16.68 2.49 -3.73
CA ILE A 74 16.26 1.46 -4.70
C ILE A 74 15.26 2.04 -5.70
N ILE A 75 14.25 2.77 -5.23
CA ILE A 75 13.23 3.41 -6.09
C ILE A 75 13.89 4.43 -7.04
N LYS A 76 14.80 5.26 -6.51
CA LYS A 76 15.58 6.22 -7.31
C LYS A 76 16.41 5.50 -8.38
N ALA A 77 17.09 4.40 -8.01
CA ALA A 77 17.88 3.61 -8.95
C ALA A 77 17.02 2.93 -10.03
N MET A 78 15.78 2.55 -9.70
CA MET A 78 14.80 2.02 -10.66
C MET A 78 14.27 3.09 -11.62
N GLN A 79 14.51 4.38 -11.32
CA GLN A 79 14.02 5.55 -12.06
C GLN A 79 12.48 5.64 -12.10
N LEU A 80 11.79 5.09 -11.09
CA LEU A 80 10.33 5.19 -11.01
C LEU A 80 9.91 6.60 -10.63
N GLN A 81 8.88 7.11 -11.31
CA GLN A 81 8.24 8.37 -10.92
C GLN A 81 7.17 8.09 -9.86
N GLN A 82 6.92 9.06 -8.98
CA GLN A 82 5.89 8.93 -7.92
C GLN A 82 4.47 8.69 -8.46
N THR A 83 4.24 8.96 -9.74
CA THR A 83 3.00 8.66 -10.44
C THR A 83 2.82 7.16 -10.72
N ASP A 84 3.92 6.44 -10.96
CA ASP A 84 3.91 5.07 -11.48
C ASP A 84 3.90 4.02 -10.38
N TYR A 85 4.43 4.36 -9.19
CA TYR A 85 4.50 3.44 -8.06
C TYR A 85 3.62 3.85 -6.89
N VAL A 86 3.30 2.86 -6.06
CA VAL A 86 2.78 3.07 -4.70
C VAL A 86 3.53 2.15 -3.74
N LEU A 87 3.94 2.68 -2.59
CA LEU A 87 4.52 1.90 -1.51
C LEU A 87 3.40 1.57 -0.52
N LEU A 88 3.14 0.28 -0.32
CA LEU A 88 2.16 -0.24 0.61
C LEU A 88 2.88 -0.94 1.75
N GLN A 89 2.38 -0.71 2.96
CA GLN A 89 2.83 -1.38 4.18
C GLN A 89 1.84 -2.45 4.65
N GLU A 90 0.69 -2.57 3.98
CA GLU A 90 -0.40 -3.46 4.33
C GLU A 90 -0.89 -4.18 3.08
N VAL A 91 -1.29 -5.44 3.23
CA VAL A 91 -1.68 -6.30 2.10
C VAL A 91 -3.12 -6.00 1.68
N GLU A 92 -3.98 -5.65 2.63
CA GLU A 92 -5.39 -5.29 2.38
C GLU A 92 -5.49 -4.07 1.46
N ALA A 93 -4.56 -3.12 1.60
CA ALA A 93 -4.46 -1.94 0.77
C ALA A 93 -4.22 -2.28 -0.71
N LEU A 94 -3.64 -3.45 -1.01
CA LEU A 94 -3.43 -3.91 -2.39
C LEU A 94 -4.74 -4.00 -3.16
N THR A 95 -5.86 -4.31 -2.48
CA THR A 95 -7.17 -4.44 -3.13
C THR A 95 -7.68 -3.13 -3.74
N GLN A 96 -7.18 -1.98 -3.25
CA GLN A 96 -7.49 -0.63 -3.75
C GLN A 96 -6.73 -0.30 -5.05
N TYR A 97 -5.66 -1.02 -5.37
CA TYR A 97 -4.80 -0.72 -6.51
C TYR A 97 -4.89 -1.81 -7.58
N GLN A 98 -4.84 -1.40 -8.85
CA GLN A 98 -4.68 -2.32 -9.97
C GLN A 98 -3.29 -2.07 -10.56
N ALA A 99 -2.38 -3.03 -10.35
CA ALA A 99 -1.01 -2.93 -10.81
C ALA A 99 -0.64 -4.00 -11.82
N GLN A 100 0.26 -3.67 -12.74
CA GLN A 100 0.83 -4.62 -13.68
C GLN A 100 1.95 -5.43 -13.01
N CYS A 101 2.70 -4.80 -12.11
CA CYS A 101 3.76 -5.43 -11.33
C CYS A 101 3.62 -5.13 -9.84
N VAL A 102 3.65 -6.18 -9.01
CA VAL A 102 3.68 -6.11 -7.55
C VAL A 102 5.01 -6.70 -7.08
N LEU A 103 5.85 -5.88 -6.48
CA LEU A 103 7.13 -6.30 -5.90
C LEU A 103 6.98 -6.37 -4.38
N MET A 104 7.18 -7.57 -3.83
CA MET A 104 7.00 -7.90 -2.43
C MET A 104 8.36 -8.06 -1.74
N PHE A 105 8.58 -7.25 -0.72
CA PHE A 105 9.81 -7.29 0.07
C PHE A 105 9.65 -8.25 1.26
N GLY A 106 10.38 -9.36 1.19
CA GLY A 106 10.42 -10.39 2.24
C GLY A 106 9.33 -11.44 2.14
N MET A 107 9.51 -12.52 2.91
CA MET A 107 8.57 -13.66 2.94
C MET A 107 7.22 -13.30 3.53
N GLN A 108 7.17 -12.40 4.52
CA GLN A 108 5.90 -12.01 5.13
C GLN A 108 4.94 -11.44 4.07
N ALA A 109 5.46 -10.63 3.15
CA ALA A 109 4.68 -10.04 2.06
C ALA A 109 4.26 -11.13 1.06
N ALA A 110 5.18 -12.04 0.73
CA ALA A 110 4.88 -13.16 -0.16
C ALA A 110 3.81 -14.11 0.42
N HIS A 111 3.87 -14.44 1.70
CA HIS A 111 2.91 -15.33 2.36
C HIS A 111 1.53 -14.69 2.43
N ALA A 112 1.47 -13.41 2.80
CA ALA A 112 0.21 -12.70 2.92
C ALA A 112 -0.49 -12.50 1.57
N CYS A 113 0.27 -12.27 0.49
CA CYS A 113 -0.32 -12.09 -0.85
C CYS A 113 -0.57 -13.41 -1.59
N LEU A 114 0.39 -14.34 -1.59
CA LEU A 114 0.35 -15.54 -2.43
C LEU A 114 -0.17 -16.78 -1.67
N GLY A 115 -0.31 -16.72 -0.34
CA GLY A 115 -0.76 -17.86 0.47
C GLY A 115 0.22 -19.04 0.45
N ILE A 116 1.47 -18.80 0.05
CA ILE A 116 2.50 -19.83 -0.10
C ILE A 116 3.11 -20.12 1.27
N SER A 117 3.24 -21.40 1.64
CA SER A 117 3.84 -21.87 2.91
C SER A 117 5.35 -22.13 2.83
N GLU A 118 6.01 -21.60 1.79
CA GLU A 118 7.44 -21.80 1.55
C GLU A 118 8.25 -21.13 2.66
N THR A 119 9.35 -21.74 3.08
CA THR A 119 10.12 -21.23 4.22
C THR A 119 11.29 -20.34 3.79
N SER A 120 11.63 -20.31 2.49
CA SER A 120 12.79 -19.56 1.97
C SER A 120 12.46 -18.63 0.81
N VAL A 121 13.03 -17.42 0.85
CA VAL A 121 12.98 -16.41 -0.24
C VAL A 121 13.65 -16.94 -1.50
N GLU A 122 14.69 -17.76 -1.35
CA GLU A 122 15.53 -18.24 -2.46
C GLU A 122 14.74 -19.05 -3.49
N SER A 123 13.73 -19.79 -3.05
CA SER A 123 12.85 -20.59 -3.92
C SER A 123 11.91 -19.74 -4.77
N LEU A 124 11.51 -18.57 -4.25
CA LEU A 124 10.50 -17.68 -4.81
C LEU A 124 11.09 -16.50 -5.60
N ARG A 125 12.29 -16.05 -5.23
CA ARG A 125 12.96 -14.93 -5.90
C ARG A 125 13.38 -15.26 -7.33
N GLY A 126 13.53 -14.23 -8.14
CA GLY A 126 13.87 -14.36 -9.56
C GLY A 126 12.79 -15.00 -10.44
N LYS A 127 11.63 -15.36 -9.87
CA LYS A 127 10.48 -15.92 -10.59
C LYS A 127 9.30 -14.94 -10.55
N ALA A 128 8.69 -14.71 -11.70
CA ALA A 128 7.41 -14.02 -11.79
C ALA A 128 6.29 -15.01 -11.47
N HIS A 129 5.49 -14.71 -10.44
CA HIS A 129 4.23 -15.39 -10.17
C HIS A 129 3.10 -14.57 -10.81
N MET A 130 2.56 -15.05 -11.93
CA MET A 130 1.48 -14.34 -12.61
C MET A 130 0.14 -14.77 -12.03
N LEU A 131 -0.58 -13.84 -11.39
CA LEU A 131 -1.94 -14.06 -10.89
C LEU A 131 -2.88 -13.06 -11.56
N ALA A 132 -3.94 -13.59 -12.18
CA ALA A 132 -4.82 -12.85 -13.08
C ALA A 132 -4.03 -12.15 -14.20
N GLU A 133 -3.75 -10.85 -14.06
CA GLU A 133 -3.03 -10.02 -15.03
C GLU A 133 -1.87 -9.24 -14.38
N THR A 134 -1.51 -9.61 -13.15
CA THR A 134 -0.49 -8.93 -12.36
C THR A 134 0.70 -9.86 -12.14
N ALA A 135 1.90 -9.36 -12.42
CA ALA A 135 3.14 -10.07 -12.14
C ALA A 135 3.57 -9.81 -10.69
N TYR A 136 3.61 -10.86 -9.88
CA TYR A 136 4.09 -10.81 -8.50
C TYR A 136 5.54 -11.26 -8.44
N TRP A 137 6.39 -10.42 -7.88
CA TRP A 137 7.82 -10.67 -7.69
C TRP A 137 8.13 -10.67 -6.20
N VAL A 138 8.87 -11.67 -5.75
CA VAL A 138 9.33 -11.77 -4.37
C VAL A 138 10.81 -11.42 -4.31
N THR A 139 11.20 -10.59 -3.35
CA THR A 139 12.61 -10.26 -3.10
C THR A 139 12.92 -10.20 -1.60
N HIS A 140 14.18 -9.99 -1.22
CA HIS A 140 14.57 -9.92 0.20
C HIS A 140 14.06 -8.65 0.89
N HIS A 141 13.86 -8.73 2.20
CA HIS A 141 13.40 -7.59 2.99
C HIS A 141 14.53 -6.55 3.16
N PRO A 142 14.23 -5.23 3.18
CA PRO A 142 15.23 -4.19 3.35
C PRO A 142 16.03 -4.28 4.66
N GLU A 143 15.43 -4.70 5.77
CA GLU A 143 16.18 -4.93 7.01
C GLU A 143 17.22 -6.04 6.86
N GLN A 144 16.92 -7.10 6.11
CA GLN A 144 17.87 -8.17 5.84
C GLN A 144 19.04 -7.67 4.99
N MET A 145 18.79 -6.77 4.03
CA MET A 145 19.85 -6.12 3.23
C MET A 145 20.74 -5.19 4.07
N LEU A 146 20.20 -4.57 5.12
CA LEU A 146 20.98 -3.75 6.05
C LEU A 146 21.90 -4.62 6.92
N GLN A 147 21.42 -5.79 7.34
CA GLN A 147 22.20 -6.76 8.11
C GLN A 147 23.24 -7.50 7.25
N ASN A 148 22.87 -7.85 6.01
CA ASN A 148 23.73 -8.55 5.06
C ASN A 148 23.77 -7.82 3.69
N PRO A 149 24.77 -6.95 3.46
CA PRO A 149 24.88 -6.20 2.22
C PRO A 149 25.04 -7.02 0.94
N LEU A 150 25.43 -8.31 1.04
CA LEU A 150 25.55 -9.20 -0.12
C LEU A 150 24.19 -9.40 -0.83
N LEU A 151 23.10 -9.36 -0.06
CA LEU A 151 21.73 -9.51 -0.57
C LEU A 151 21.32 -8.37 -1.51
N LYS A 152 22.01 -7.22 -1.48
CA LYS A 152 21.69 -6.10 -2.38
C LYS A 152 21.84 -6.48 -3.86
N ARG A 153 22.81 -7.35 -4.17
CA ARG A 153 23.00 -7.85 -5.55
C ARG A 153 21.79 -8.67 -5.98
N ASP A 154 21.34 -9.56 -5.10
CA ASP A 154 20.20 -10.44 -5.35
C ASP A 154 18.91 -9.64 -5.55
N VAL A 155 18.63 -8.70 -4.63
CA VAL A 155 17.48 -7.80 -4.74
C VAL A 155 17.53 -6.98 -6.02
N TRP A 156 18.70 -6.46 -6.39
CA TRP A 156 18.84 -5.69 -7.62
C TRP A 156 18.56 -6.55 -8.86
N GLN A 157 19.02 -7.80 -8.87
CA GLN A 157 18.73 -8.74 -9.95
C GLN A 157 17.23 -9.01 -10.08
N ASP A 158 16.53 -9.22 -8.96
CA ASP A 158 15.08 -9.45 -8.93
C ASP A 158 14.31 -8.23 -9.47
N VAL A 159 14.69 -7.03 -9.00
CA VAL A 159 14.12 -5.75 -9.43
C VAL A 159 14.33 -5.51 -10.93
N CYS A 160 15.54 -5.75 -11.43
CA CYS A 160 15.82 -5.62 -12.85
C CYS A 160 15.01 -6.62 -13.69
N ALA A 161 14.89 -7.86 -13.24
CA ALA A 161 14.08 -8.88 -13.92
C ALA A 161 12.59 -8.50 -13.94
N ALA A 162 12.06 -7.99 -12.82
CA ALA A 162 10.71 -7.45 -12.74
C ALA A 162 10.48 -6.31 -13.74
N LYS A 163 11.43 -5.38 -13.84
CA LYS A 163 11.34 -4.24 -14.77
C LYS A 163 11.36 -4.71 -16.22
N GLN A 164 12.23 -5.67 -16.56
CA GLN A 164 12.29 -6.25 -17.90
C GLN A 164 11.01 -7.01 -18.25
N SER A 165 10.36 -7.67 -17.28
CA SER A 165 9.11 -8.37 -17.50
C SER A 165 7.95 -7.44 -17.88
N LEU A 166 7.98 -6.18 -17.42
CA LEU A 166 6.96 -5.18 -17.73
C LEU A 166 7.18 -4.50 -19.10
N GLN A 167 8.41 -4.56 -19.64
CA GLN A 167 8.78 -3.92 -20.91
C GLN A 167 8.62 -4.84 -22.14
N LYS A 168 8.23 -6.10 -21.93
CA LYS A 168 8.01 -7.08 -23.00
C LYS A 168 6.56 -7.09 -23.45
#